data_AF-A0A3M2EIE4-F1
#
_entry.id   AF-A0A3M2EIE4-F1
#
_cell.length_a   1.000
_cell.length_b   1.000
_cell.length_c   1.000
_cell.angle_alpha   90.00
_cell.angle_beta   90.00
_cell.angle_gamma   90.00
#
_symmetry.space_group_name_H-M   'P 1'
#
loop_
_entity.id
_entity.type
_entity.pdbx_description
1 polymer ?
#
loop_
_entity_poly.entity_id
_entity_poly.type
_entity_poly.pdbx_seq_one_letter_code
_entity_poly.pdbx_strand_id
1 'polypeptide(L)'
;MRAPYATPADPYGSAIDLDRLVARLKATPAIGFFTKLALRSDVLDLRRRIEHARAAGERGRIAHTLRREFDGLVLKILALLDEDPALARDIYRAREAIWHSLVADARSGG
;
A
#
# COMPACT_ATOMS: atom_id res chain seq x y z
N MET A 1 -23.97 -40.84 -1.38
CA MET A 1 -23.10 -40.31 -0.31
C MET A 1 -22.20 -39.25 -0.95
N ARG A 2 -22.50 -37.96 -0.78
CA ARG A 2 -21.79 -36.84 -1.44
C ARG A 2 -20.59 -36.45 -0.58
N ALA A 3 -19.39 -36.56 -1.13
CA ALA A 3 -18.18 -36.10 -0.44
C ALA A 3 -18.31 -34.60 -0.13
N PRO A 4 -17.88 -34.13 1.05
CA PRO A 4 -17.84 -32.70 1.32
C PRO A 4 -16.85 -32.06 0.34
N TYR A 5 -17.31 -31.05 -0.40
CA TYR A 5 -16.42 -30.20 -1.17
C TYR A 5 -15.53 -29.50 -0.14
N ALA A 6 -14.27 -29.90 -0.08
CA ALA A 6 -13.25 -29.10 0.56
C ALA A 6 -13.26 -27.74 -0.14
N THR A 7 -13.69 -26.70 0.57
CA THR A 7 -13.52 -25.32 0.13
C THR A 7 -12.04 -25.14 -0.18
N PRO A 8 -11.63 -24.75 -1.39
CA PRO A 8 -10.24 -24.41 -1.64
C PRO A 8 -9.85 -23.33 -0.64
N ALA A 9 -8.83 -23.61 0.17
CA ALA A 9 -8.24 -22.63 1.06
C ALA A 9 -7.95 -21.38 0.23
N ASP A 10 -8.49 -20.24 0.63
CA ASP A 10 -8.30 -18.98 -0.05
C ASP A 10 -6.79 -18.70 -0.12
N PRO A 11 -6.14 -18.82 -1.30
CA PRO A 11 -4.70 -18.57 -1.42
C PRO A 11 -4.36 -17.09 -1.18
N TYR A 12 -5.38 -16.24 -0.99
CA TYR A 12 -5.26 -14.83 -0.68
C TYR A 12 -5.51 -14.51 0.80
N GLY A 13 -5.82 -15.52 1.63
CA GLY A 13 -5.99 -15.38 3.09
C GLY A 13 -4.69 -15.27 3.87
N SER A 14 -3.54 -15.39 3.21
CA SER A 14 -2.24 -15.06 3.81
C SER A 14 -2.14 -13.55 3.93
N ALA A 15 -1.99 -13.05 5.16
CA ALA A 15 -1.69 -11.65 5.46
C ALA A 15 -0.80 -11.04 4.38
N ILE A 16 -1.29 -9.95 3.76
CA ILE A 16 -0.59 -9.29 2.66
C ILE A 16 0.80 -8.89 3.17
N ASP A 17 1.83 -9.55 2.62
CA ASP A 17 3.22 -9.28 2.93
C ASP A 17 3.65 -7.96 2.26
N LEU A 18 3.54 -6.88 3.04
CA LEU A 18 3.88 -5.54 2.59
C LEU A 18 5.37 -5.42 2.22
N ASP A 19 6.25 -6.12 2.92
CA ASP A 19 7.70 -6.09 2.64
C ASP A 19 8.00 -6.75 1.29
N ARG A 20 7.33 -7.87 0.99
CA ARG A 20 7.40 -8.51 -0.33
C ARG A 20 6.87 -7.62 -1.45
N LEU A 21 5.78 -6.88 -1.22
CA LEU A 21 5.26 -5.92 -2.21
C LEU A 21 6.25 -4.79 -2.47
N VAL A 22 6.86 -4.23 -1.41
CA VAL A 22 7.89 -3.20 -1.53
C VAL A 22 9.12 -3.73 -2.27
N ALA A 23 9.56 -4.96 -1.98
CA ALA A 23 10.68 -5.59 -2.68
C ALA A 23 10.38 -5.76 -4.17
N ARG A 24 9.18 -6.23 -4.53
CA ARG A 24 8.75 -6.36 -5.93
C ARG A 24 8.66 -5.02 -6.64
N LEU A 25 8.12 -3.98 -5.99
CA LEU A 25 8.05 -2.63 -6.55
C LEU A 25 9.44 -2.02 -6.81
N LYS A 26 10.44 -2.35 -5.97
CA LYS A 26 11.83 -1.95 -6.19
C LYS A 26 12.48 -2.73 -7.35
N ALA A 27 12.16 -4.02 -7.46
CA ALA A 27 12.76 -4.93 -8.44
C ALA A 27 12.14 -4.84 -9.85
N THR A 28 10.86 -4.45 -9.97
CA THR A 28 10.13 -4.48 -11.25
C THR A 28 10.80 -3.61 -12.31
N PRO A 29 11.04 -4.11 -13.54
CA PRO A 29 11.61 -3.31 -14.63
C PRO A 29 10.59 -2.34 -15.24
N ALA A 30 9.29 -2.53 -15.01
CA ALA A 30 8.21 -1.69 -15.55
C ALA A 30 8.32 -0.20 -15.16
N ILE A 31 9.06 0.09 -14.08
CA ILE A 31 9.29 1.46 -13.62
C ILE A 31 10.78 1.80 -13.73
N GLY A 32 11.09 2.81 -14.53
CA GLY A 32 12.45 3.33 -14.66
C GLY A 32 13.03 3.86 -13.34
N PHE A 33 14.36 3.85 -13.23
CA PHE A 33 15.06 4.21 -11.99
C PHE A 33 14.71 5.60 -11.44
N PHE A 34 14.69 6.63 -12.29
CA PHE A 34 14.33 7.99 -11.88
C PHE A 34 12.90 8.08 -11.36
N THR A 35 11.96 7.39 -12.01
CA THR A 35 10.56 7.34 -11.58
C THR A 35 10.43 6.65 -10.22
N LYS A 36 11.21 5.57 -9.96
CA LYS A 36 11.26 4.95 -8.62
C LYS A 36 11.77 5.91 -7.54
N LEU A 37 12.76 6.74 -7.85
CA LEU A 37 13.24 7.77 -6.92
C LEU A 37 12.16 8.81 -6.62
N ALA A 38 11.46 9.28 -7.65
CA ALA A 38 10.34 10.22 -7.48
C ALA A 38 9.22 9.61 -6.61
N LEU A 39 8.81 8.37 -6.89
CA LEU A 39 7.82 7.65 -6.09
C LEU A 39 8.26 7.50 -4.63
N ARG A 40 9.55 7.20 -4.38
CA ARG A 40 10.07 7.13 -3.01
C ARG A 40 9.95 8.48 -2.30
N SER A 41 10.23 9.58 -2.99
CA SER A 41 10.07 10.92 -2.42
C SER A 41 8.61 11.19 -2.06
N ASP A 42 7.68 10.93 -2.99
CA ASP A 42 6.24 11.14 -2.79
C ASP A 42 5.72 10.33 -1.57
N VAL A 43 6.15 9.07 -1.43
CA VAL A 43 5.79 8.21 -0.28
C VAL A 43 6.34 8.76 1.03
N LEU A 44 7.60 9.23 1.05
CA LEU A 44 8.22 9.81 2.24
C LEU A 44 7.51 11.10 2.66
N ASP A 45 7.11 11.94 1.70
CA ASP A 45 6.34 13.15 1.96
C ASP A 45 4.97 12.85 2.56
N LEU A 46 4.24 11.92 1.97
CA LEU A 46 2.94 11.49 2.49
C LEU A 46 3.08 10.96 3.93
N ARG A 47 4.09 10.13 4.20
CA ARG A 47 4.38 9.61 5.54
C ARG A 47 4.63 10.74 6.54
N ARG A 48 5.49 11.70 6.20
CA ARG A 48 5.79 12.87 7.05
C ARG A 48 4.54 13.68 7.37
N ARG A 49 3.67 13.92 6.38
CA ARG A 49 2.41 14.67 6.58
C ARG A 49 1.44 13.91 7.47
N ILE A 50 1.36 12.60 7.30
CA ILE A 50 0.56 11.70 8.12
C ILE A 50 1.05 11.71 9.58
N GLU A 51 2.35 11.61 9.82
CA GLU A 51 2.98 11.70 11.15
C GLU A 51 2.72 13.05 11.80
N HIS A 52 2.87 14.15 11.05
CA HIS A 52 2.58 15.50 11.54
C HIS A 52 1.10 15.67 11.91
N ALA A 53 0.18 15.25 11.04
CA ALA A 53 -1.26 15.33 11.31
C ALA A 53 -1.65 14.50 12.55
N ARG A 54 -1.01 13.34 12.77
CA ARG A 54 -1.19 12.56 13.98
C ARG A 54 -0.71 13.30 15.23
N ALA A 55 0.51 13.85 15.19
CA ALA A 55 1.08 14.60 16.31
C ALA A 55 0.22 15.81 16.69
N ALA A 56 -0.42 16.45 15.72
CA ALA A 56 -1.35 17.56 15.90
C ALA A 56 -2.79 17.13 16.26
N GLY A 57 -3.10 15.83 16.33
CA GLY A 57 -4.45 15.34 16.61
C GLY A 57 -5.47 15.56 15.48
N GLU A 58 -5.02 15.87 14.27
CA GLU A 58 -5.84 16.23 13.10
C GLU A 58 -6.50 15.00 12.43
N ARG A 59 -7.31 14.24 13.19
CA ARG A 59 -7.96 13.01 12.71
C ARG A 59 -8.78 13.22 11.42
N GLY A 60 -9.46 14.36 11.30
CA GLY A 60 -10.22 14.72 10.09
C GLY A 60 -9.34 14.91 8.85
N ARG A 61 -8.13 15.48 9.01
CA ARG A 61 -7.18 15.64 7.91
C ARG A 61 -6.63 14.29 7.43
N ILE A 62 -6.38 13.37 8.36
CA ILE A 62 -5.98 11.99 8.05
C ILE A 62 -7.09 11.27 7.27
N ALA A 63 -8.33 11.34 7.76
CA ALA A 63 -9.47 10.64 7.16
C ALA A 63 -9.84 11.13 5.76
N HIS A 64 -9.59 12.42 5.44
CA HIS A 64 -10.02 13.02 4.18
C HIS A 64 -8.86 13.38 3.25
N THR A 65 -8.06 14.39 3.60
CA THR A 65 -7.03 14.94 2.70
C THR A 65 -5.91 13.94 2.45
N LEU A 66 -5.34 13.38 3.50
CA LEU A 66 -4.21 12.44 3.38
C LEU A 66 -4.64 11.11 2.79
N ARG A 67 -5.90 10.71 3.00
CA ARG A 67 -6.48 9.54 2.33
C ARG A 67 -6.56 9.74 0.81
N ARG A 68 -7.03 10.91 0.35
CA ARG A 68 -7.07 11.22 -1.08
C ARG A 68 -5.67 11.30 -1.69
N GLU A 69 -4.70 11.89 -0.99
CA GLU A 69 -3.30 11.92 -1.44
C GLU A 69 -2.74 10.50 -1.58
N PHE A 70 -3.02 9.62 -0.60
CA PHE A 70 -2.67 8.20 -0.67
C PHE A 70 -3.30 7.50 -1.89
N ASP A 71 -4.62 7.63 -2.08
CA ASP A 71 -5.32 6.98 -3.18
C ASP A 71 -4.79 7.47 -4.55
N GLY A 72 -4.48 8.76 -4.68
CA GLY A 72 -3.86 9.32 -5.88
C GLY A 72 -2.47 8.75 -6.16
N LEU A 73 -1.64 8.56 -5.11
CA LEU A 73 -0.33 7.94 -5.25
C LEU A 73 -0.44 6.46 -5.65
N VAL A 74 -1.41 5.73 -5.10
CA VAL A 74 -1.69 4.35 -5.51
C VAL A 74 -2.07 4.31 -6.99
N LEU A 75 -2.99 5.16 -7.45
CA LEU A 75 -3.38 5.22 -8.86
C LEU A 75 -2.19 5.52 -9.79
N LYS A 76 -1.31 6.45 -9.40
CA LYS A 76 -0.06 6.74 -10.13
C LYS A 76 0.83 5.51 -10.23
N ILE A 77 1.01 4.77 -9.14
CA ILE A 77 1.82 3.54 -9.13
C ILE A 77 1.19 2.48 -10.05
N LEU A 78 -0.14 2.29 -9.99
CA LEU A 78 -0.84 1.33 -10.85
C LEU A 78 -0.69 1.67 -12.34
N ALA A 79 -0.77 2.95 -12.71
CA ALA A 79 -0.58 3.39 -14.09
C ALA A 79 0.85 3.17 -14.60
N LEU A 80 1.85 3.18 -13.72
CA LEU A 80 3.24 2.89 -14.06
C LEU A 80 3.55 1.39 -14.17
N LEU A 81 2.63 0.52 -13.75
CA LEU A 81 2.79 -0.93 -13.75
C LEU A 81 2.05 -1.59 -14.92
N ASP A 82 1.86 -0.89 -16.03
CA ASP A 82 1.19 -1.43 -17.22
C ASP A 82 1.90 -2.70 -17.74
N GLU A 83 3.23 -2.71 -17.70
CA GLU A 83 4.06 -3.88 -18.06
C GLU A 83 4.19 -4.93 -16.94
N ASP A 84 3.60 -4.70 -15.76
CA ASP A 84 3.57 -5.64 -14.62
C ASP A 84 2.17 -5.71 -13.97
N PRO A 85 1.17 -6.24 -14.72
CA PRO A 85 -0.23 -6.26 -14.26
C PRO A 85 -0.44 -7.16 -13.03
N ALA A 86 0.45 -8.15 -12.82
CA ALA A 86 0.43 -8.98 -11.64
C ALA A 86 0.76 -8.17 -10.38
N LEU A 87 1.83 -7.36 -10.41
CA LEU A 87 2.16 -6.46 -9.31
C LEU A 87 1.11 -5.37 -9.11
N ALA A 88 0.57 -4.81 -10.19
CA ALA A 88 -0.51 -3.82 -10.12
C ALA A 88 -1.73 -4.37 -9.35
N ARG A 89 -2.18 -5.58 -9.72
CA ARG A 89 -3.29 -6.25 -9.04
C ARG A 89 -3.03 -6.48 -7.55
N ASP A 90 -1.82 -6.91 -7.20
CA ASP A 90 -1.47 -7.21 -5.81
C ASP A 90 -1.41 -5.92 -4.97
N ILE A 91 -0.87 -4.83 -5.52
CA ILE A 91 -0.88 -3.51 -4.87
C ILE A 91 -2.30 -2.98 -4.69
N TYR A 92 -3.16 -3.10 -5.71
CA TYR A 92 -4.55 -2.66 -5.63
C TYR A 92 -5.33 -3.39 -4.52
N ARG A 93 -5.09 -4.69 -4.36
CA ARG A 93 -5.67 -5.52 -3.27
C ARG A 93 -5.10 -5.13 -1.91
N ALA A 94 -3.82 -4.77 -1.85
CA ALA A 94 -3.12 -4.36 -0.64
C ALA A 94 -3.42 -2.94 -0.16
N ARG A 95 -4.06 -2.10 -0.97
CA ARG A 95 -4.19 -0.66 -0.69
C ARG A 95 -4.73 -0.34 0.70
N GLU A 96 -5.73 -1.07 1.17
CA GLU A 96 -6.34 -0.80 2.48
C GLU A 96 -5.40 -1.22 3.60
N ALA A 97 -4.72 -2.37 3.47
CA ALA A 97 -3.71 -2.80 4.42
C ALA A 97 -2.52 -1.81 4.49
N ILE A 98 -2.08 -1.30 3.33
CA ILE A 98 -1.05 -0.26 3.25
C ILE A 98 -1.53 1.01 3.98
N TRP A 99 -2.74 1.49 3.67
CA TRP A 99 -3.31 2.65 4.34
C TRP A 99 -3.37 2.46 5.86
N HIS A 100 -3.94 1.34 6.31
CA HIS A 100 -4.03 1.02 7.74
C HIS A 100 -2.65 0.96 8.40
N SER A 101 -1.63 0.38 7.75
CA SER A 101 -0.26 0.39 8.26
C SER A 101 0.34 1.80 8.37
N LEU A 102 0.00 2.70 7.43
CA LEU A 102 0.45 4.08 7.46
C LEU A 102 -0.25 4.89 8.56
N VAL A 103 -1.53 4.61 8.82
CA VAL A 103 -2.34 5.32 9.83
C VAL A 103 -2.35 4.71 11.23
N ALA A 104 -1.89 3.47 11.38
CA ALA A 104 -1.82 2.77 12.65
C ALA A 104 -0.92 3.50 13.65
N ASP A 105 -1.38 3.68 14.88
CA ASP A 105 -0.60 4.34 15.92
C ASP A 105 0.53 3.42 16.38
N ALA A 106 1.78 3.88 16.35
CA ALA A 106 2.93 3.14 16.87
C ALA A 106 3.02 3.23 18.41
N ARG A 107 1.87 3.35 19.10
CA ARG A 107 1.78 3.28 20.56
C ARG A 107 1.35 1.89 21.00
N SER A 108 2.27 0.96 20.86
CA SER A 108 2.29 -0.31 21.60
C SER A 108 3.75 -0.67 21.79
N GLY A 109 4.40 0.01 22.73
CA GLY A 109 5.83 -0.16 23.03
C GLY A 109 6.43 1.09 23.66
N GLY A 110 6.22 1.27 24.96
CA GLY A 110 6.74 2.37 25.78
C GLY A 110 5.90 2.55 27.02
#